data_AF-A0A9D7VB87-F1
#
_entry.id   AF-A0A9D7VB87-F1
#
_cell.length_a   1.000
_cell.length_b   1.000
_cell.length_c   1.000
_cell.angle_alpha   90.00
_cell.angle_beta   90.00
_cell.angle_gamma   90.00
#
_symmetry.space_group_name_H-M   'P 1'
#
loop_
_entity.id
_entity.type
_entity.pdbx_description
1 polymer ?
#
loop_
_entity_poly.entity_id
_entity_poly.type
_entity_poly.pdbx_seq_one_letter_code
_entity_poly.pdbx_strand_id
1 'polypeptide(L)'
;MIKVIYLLLCILGFVLPYSQFVPFILEQGLDIKLFLEQLFANKISGFFGMDVIVSSLVFWTFVFSEGTRLKMQNLWIYVACNLLVGVSLGLPLFLLMRQRQLEQQADVVAY
;
A
#
# COMPACT_ATOMS: atom_id res chain seq x y z
N MET A 1 18.97 -9.42 0.56
CA MET A 1 19.02 -7.99 0.17
C MET A 1 17.65 -7.41 -0.16
N ILE A 2 16.83 -8.05 -1.02
CA ILE A 2 15.51 -7.52 -1.45
C ILE A 2 14.54 -7.20 -0.28
N LYS A 3 14.54 -8.01 0.79
CA LYS A 3 13.70 -7.80 2.00
C LYS A 3 13.99 -6.47 2.72
N VAL A 4 15.26 -6.05 2.74
CA VAL A 4 15.66 -4.77 3.35
C VAL A 4 15.13 -3.61 2.53
N ILE A 5 15.18 -3.73 1.20
CA ILE A 5 14.61 -2.72 0.28
C ILE A 5 13.10 -2.59 0.52
N TYR A 6 12.37 -3.71 0.62
CA TYR A 6 10.93 -3.65 0.90
C TYR A 6 10.60 -3.04 2.27
N LEU A 7 11.42 -3.29 3.29
CA LEU A 7 11.27 -2.62 4.59
C LEU A 7 11.49 -1.11 4.49
N LEU A 8 12.54 -0.67 3.80
CA LEU A 8 12.79 0.76 3.58
C LEU A 8 11.64 1.41 2.80
N LEU A 9 11.12 0.73 1.78
CA LEU A 9 9.96 1.20 1.01
C LEU A 9 8.68 1.24 1.86
N CYS A 10 8.48 0.33 2.82
CA CYS A 10 7.38 0.43 3.77
C CYS A 10 7.50 1.69 4.63
N ILE A 11 8.69 1.95 5.18
CA ILE A 11 8.93 3.13 6.01
C ILE A 11 8.66 4.40 5.20
N LEU A 12 9.22 4.51 4.00
CA LEU A 12 8.99 5.65 3.11
C LEU A 12 7.51 5.77 2.73
N GLY A 13 6.87 4.65 2.40
CA GLY A 13 5.47 4.57 2.01
C GLY A 13 4.49 4.94 3.12
N PHE A 14 4.91 4.86 4.39
CA PHE A 14 4.14 5.34 5.55
C PHE A 14 4.47 6.79 5.89
N VAL A 15 5.77 7.13 6.01
CA VAL A 15 6.22 8.44 6.47
C VAL A 15 5.84 9.55 5.49
N LEU A 16 5.98 9.32 4.18
CA LEU A 16 5.70 10.36 3.18
C LEU A 16 4.22 10.77 3.16
N PRO A 17 3.23 9.85 3.01
CA PRO A 17 1.83 10.24 3.06
C PRO A 17 1.41 10.86 4.40
N TYR A 18 1.83 10.26 5.51
CA TYR A 18 1.48 10.79 6.84
C TYR A 18 2.10 12.15 7.14
N SER A 19 3.29 12.44 6.59
CA SER A 19 3.91 13.77 6.75
C SER A 19 3.06 14.89 6.14
N GLN A 20 2.23 14.59 5.13
CA GLN A 20 1.33 15.56 4.49
C GLN A 20 -0.07 15.50 5.09
N PHE A 21 -0.56 14.31 5.43
CA PHE A 21 -1.90 14.08 5.94
C PHE A 21 -2.09 14.56 7.39
N VAL A 22 -1.09 14.37 8.26
CA VAL A 22 -1.18 14.78 9.67
C VAL A 22 -1.29 16.30 9.83
N PRO A 23 -0.44 17.13 9.19
CA PRO A 23 -0.62 18.59 9.24
C PRO A 23 -1.97 19.04 8.69
N PHE A 24 -2.44 18.42 7.59
CA PHE A 24 -3.76 18.72 7.04
C PHE A 24 -4.87 18.50 8.06
N ILE A 25 -4.88 17.38 8.79
CA ILE A 25 -5.87 17.12 9.84
C ILE A 25 -5.73 18.11 11.00
N LEU A 26 -4.50 18.47 11.39
CA LEU A 26 -4.28 19.41 12.49
C LEU A 26 -4.75 20.82 12.15
N GLU A 27 -4.63 21.25 10.89
CA GLU A 27 -5.02 22.58 10.42
C GLU A 27 -6.50 22.68 10.04
N GLN A 28 -7.03 21.68 9.33
CA GLN A 28 -8.37 21.71 8.72
C GLN A 28 -9.40 20.83 9.46
N GLY A 29 -8.94 19.96 10.37
CA GLY A 29 -9.77 18.89 10.94
C GLY A 29 -9.95 17.70 9.98
N LEU A 30 -10.74 16.71 10.40
CA LEU A 30 -11.11 15.56 9.54
C LEU A 30 -12.19 15.96 8.51
N ASP A 31 -11.86 16.89 7.60
CA ASP A 31 -12.74 17.31 6.51
C ASP A 31 -12.40 16.56 5.21
N ILE A 32 -13.08 15.43 5.01
CA ILE A 32 -12.94 14.58 3.81
C ILE A 32 -13.39 15.33 2.55
N LYS A 33 -14.38 16.23 2.65
CA LYS A 33 -14.88 16.98 1.49
C LYS A 33 -13.83 17.96 1.01
N LEU A 34 -13.22 18.70 1.93
CA LEU A 34 -12.12 19.61 1.63
C LEU A 34 -10.90 18.86 1.08
N PHE A 35 -10.57 17.69 1.63
CA PHE A 35 -9.48 16.86 1.12
C PHE A 35 -9.69 16.49 -0.34
N LEU A 36 -10.90 16.08 -0.72
CA LEU A 36 -11.24 15.74 -2.11
C LEU A 36 -11.23 16.98 -3.01
N GLU A 37 -11.75 18.12 -2.54
CA GLU A 37 -11.69 19.38 -3.29
C GLU A 37 -10.23 19.78 -3.59
N GLN A 38 -9.32 19.63 -2.61
CA GLN A 38 -7.89 19.92 -2.79
C GLN A 38 -7.18 18.89 -3.67
N LEU A 39 -7.52 17.60 -3.53
CA LEU A 39 -6.95 16.53 -4.35
C LEU A 39 -7.29 16.72 -5.84
N PHE A 40 -8.49 17.20 -6.14
CA PHE A 40 -8.95 17.48 -7.50
C PHE A 40 -8.93 18.97 -7.87
N ALA A 41 -8.21 19.81 -7.11
CA ALA A 41 -8.16 21.25 -7.34
C ALA A 41 -7.54 21.62 -8.70
N ASN A 42 -6.63 20.80 -9.22
CA ASN A 42 -6.03 20.99 -10.53
C ASN A 42 -5.89 19.68 -11.30
N LYS A 43 -5.66 19.79 -12.62
CA LYS A 43 -5.57 18.64 -13.52
C LYS A 43 -4.45 17.67 -13.14
N ILE A 44 -3.34 18.17 -12.60
CA ILE A 44 -2.17 17.37 -12.25
C ILE A 44 -2.44 16.59 -10.96
N SER A 45 -2.96 17.24 -9.92
CA SER A 45 -3.33 16.59 -8.67
C SER A 45 -4.43 15.56 -8.89
N GLY A 46 -5.42 15.88 -9.74
CA GLY A 46 -6.46 14.93 -10.15
C GLY A 46 -5.90 13.73 -10.92
N PHE A 47 -4.90 13.93 -11.79
CA PHE A 47 -4.19 12.83 -12.47
C PHE A 47 -3.52 11.90 -11.46
N PHE A 48 -2.77 12.44 -10.48
CA PHE A 48 -2.16 11.63 -9.42
C PHE A 48 -3.21 10.91 -8.56
N GLY A 49 -4.31 11.59 -8.19
CA GLY A 49 -5.41 10.97 -7.44
C GLY A 49 -6.03 9.79 -8.19
N MET A 50 -6.31 9.96 -9.48
CA MET A 50 -6.85 8.88 -10.33
C MET A 50 -5.84 7.74 -10.52
N ASP A 51 -4.56 8.04 -10.73
CA ASP A 51 -3.50 7.04 -10.85
C ASP A 51 -3.38 6.18 -9.58
N VAL A 52 -3.49 6.79 -8.40
CA VAL A 52 -3.50 6.08 -7.11
C VAL A 52 -4.74 5.19 -6.98
N ILE A 53 -5.92 5.66 -7.40
CA ILE A 53 -7.16 4.85 -7.38
C ILE A 53 -7.02 3.63 -8.29
N VAL A 54 -6.55 3.82 -9.53
CA VAL A 54 -6.34 2.71 -10.48
C VAL A 54 -5.28 1.74 -9.96
N SER A 55 -4.15 2.26 -9.48
CA SER A 55 -3.08 1.46 -8.88
C SER A 55 -3.56 0.67 -7.66
N SER A 56 -4.46 1.24 -6.86
CA SER A 56 -5.09 0.58 -5.70
C SER A 56 -5.96 -0.61 -6.13
N LEU A 57 -6.76 -0.45 -7.18
CA LEU A 57 -7.59 -1.54 -7.72
C LEU A 57 -6.72 -2.67 -8.30
N VAL A 58 -5.68 -2.32 -9.06
CA VAL A 58 -4.71 -3.29 -9.58
C VAL A 58 -3.98 -4.00 -8.43
N PHE A 59 -3.63 -3.27 -7.37
CA PHE A 59 -2.99 -3.86 -6.20
C PHE A 59 -3.91 -4.85 -5.49
N TRP A 60 -5.20 -4.55 -5.33
CA TRP A 60 -6.15 -5.49 -4.73
C TRP A 60 -6.27 -6.78 -5.55
N THR A 61 -6.42 -6.67 -6.88
CA THR A 61 -6.48 -7.88 -7.74
C THR A 61 -5.20 -8.69 -7.65
N PHE A 62 -4.04 -8.03 -7.59
CA PHE A 62 -2.74 -8.67 -7.40
C PHE A 62 -2.63 -9.40 -6.05
N VAL A 63 -3.05 -8.76 -4.94
CA VAL A 63 -3.06 -9.37 -3.60
C VAL A 63 -3.91 -10.63 -3.56
N PHE A 64 -5.13 -10.59 -4.12
CA PHE A 64 -6.01 -11.75 -4.13
C PHE A 64 -5.50 -12.86 -5.04
N SER A 65 -4.99 -12.53 -6.23
CA SER A 65 -4.46 -13.50 -7.19
C SER A 65 -3.22 -14.23 -6.66
N GLU A 66 -2.19 -13.49 -6.25
CA GLU A 66 -0.94 -14.08 -5.73
C GLU A 66 -1.14 -14.68 -4.34
N GLY A 67 -1.89 -14.00 -3.48
CA GLY A 67 -2.13 -14.43 -2.11
C GLY A 67 -2.85 -15.78 -2.04
N THR A 68 -3.83 -15.99 -2.92
CA THR A 68 -4.51 -17.29 -3.04
C THR A 68 -3.58 -18.35 -3.59
N ARG A 69 -2.76 -18.03 -4.62
CA ARG A 69 -1.79 -18.98 -5.19
C ARG A 69 -0.78 -19.46 -4.15
N LEU A 70 -0.30 -18.56 -3.29
CA LEU A 70 0.69 -18.85 -2.27
C LEU A 70 0.08 -19.35 -0.94
N LYS A 71 -1.25 -19.54 -0.87
CA LYS A 71 -2.00 -19.93 0.34
C LYS A 71 -1.71 -19.02 1.54
N MET A 72 -1.49 -17.74 1.28
CA MET A 72 -1.21 -16.75 2.31
C MET A 72 -2.49 -16.45 3.11
N GLN A 73 -2.38 -16.45 4.43
CA GLN A 73 -3.50 -16.09 5.32
C GLN A 73 -3.64 -14.57 5.45
N ASN A 74 -4.85 -14.10 5.77
CA ASN A 74 -5.15 -12.70 6.11
C ASN A 74 -4.86 -11.66 5.00
N LEU A 75 -5.21 -11.96 3.75
CA LEU A 75 -5.03 -11.04 2.61
C LEU A 75 -5.73 -9.67 2.81
N TRP A 76 -6.79 -9.64 3.60
CA TRP A 76 -7.53 -8.43 3.95
C TRP A 76 -6.67 -7.38 4.66
N ILE A 77 -5.58 -7.78 5.35
CA ILE A 77 -4.67 -6.84 6.02
C ILE A 77 -4.00 -5.93 4.99
N TYR A 78 -3.58 -6.45 3.83
CA TYR A 78 -2.93 -5.63 2.80
C TYR A 78 -3.91 -4.66 2.13
N VAL A 79 -5.17 -5.07 1.99
CA VAL A 79 -6.26 -4.20 1.52
C VAL A 79 -6.52 -3.09 2.55
N ALA A 80 -6.57 -3.43 3.84
CA ALA A 80 -6.73 -2.46 4.91
C ALA A 80 -5.55 -1.48 5.00
N CYS A 81 -4.31 -1.95 4.86
CA CYS A 81 -3.13 -1.08 4.82
C CYS A 81 -3.18 -0.12 3.61
N ASN A 82 -3.64 -0.59 2.46
CA ASN A 82 -3.85 0.26 1.29
C ASN A 82 -4.92 1.33 1.54
N LEU A 83 -6.02 0.98 2.23
CA LEU A 83 -7.07 1.96 2.55
C LEU A 83 -6.66 2.97 3.63
N LEU A 84 -5.88 2.55 4.62
CA LEU A 84 -5.47 3.40 5.74
C LEU A 84 -4.31 4.32 5.39
N VAL A 85 -3.39 3.87 4.54
CA VAL A 85 -2.13 4.58 4.26
C VAL A 85 -1.93 4.85 2.78
N GLY A 86 -2.37 3.94 1.92
CA GLY A 86 -2.19 4.00 0.47
C GLY A 86 -1.38 2.84 -0.10
N VAL A 87 -1.33 2.79 -1.42
CA VAL A 87 -0.63 1.74 -2.20
C VAL A 87 0.86 1.73 -1.88
N SER A 88 1.42 2.90 -1.53
CA SER A 88 2.82 3.11 -1.17
C SER A 88 3.30 2.26 0.00
N LEU A 89 2.44 1.96 0.98
CA LEU A 89 2.75 1.05 2.09
C LEU A 89 2.23 -0.36 1.81
N GLY A 90 1.00 -0.48 1.29
CA GLY A 90 0.35 -1.78 1.07
C GLY A 90 1.17 -2.70 0.16
N LEU A 91 1.69 -2.16 -0.95
CA LEU A 91 2.46 -2.91 -1.94
C LEU A 91 3.78 -3.46 -1.38
N PRO A 92 4.71 -2.66 -0.83
CA PRO A 92 5.96 -3.19 -0.31
C PRO A 92 5.75 -4.15 0.87
N LEU A 93 4.72 -3.94 1.69
CA LEU A 93 4.38 -4.86 2.78
C LEU A 93 3.95 -6.23 2.25
N PHE A 94 3.09 -6.24 1.22
CA PHE A 94 2.69 -7.48 0.55
C PHE A 94 3.88 -8.20 -0.09
N LEU A 95 4.74 -7.47 -0.80
CA LEU A 95 5.94 -8.03 -1.42
C LEU A 95 6.92 -8.62 -0.39
N LEU A 96 7.07 -7.98 0.76
CA LEU A 96 7.89 -8.50 1.86
C LEU A 96 7.35 -9.84 2.38
N MET A 97 6.04 -9.93 2.65
CA MET A 97 5.46 -11.18 3.16
C MET A 97 5.43 -12.28 2.11
N ARG A 98 5.15 -11.92 0.84
CA ARG A 98 5.27 -12.83 -0.30
C ARG A 98 6.66 -13.45 -0.39
N GLN A 99 7.71 -12.63 -0.27
CA GLN A 99 9.09 -13.12 -0.30
C GLN A 99 9.37 -14.12 0.83
N ARG A 100 8.88 -13.86 2.04
CA ARG A 100 9.04 -14.77 3.19
C ARG A 100 8.34 -16.11 2.97
N GLN A 101 7.15 -16.09 2.38
CA GLN A 101 6.39 -17.32 2.08
C GLN A 101 7.06 -18.17 0.99
N LEU A 102 7.62 -17.53 -0.04
CA LEU A 102 8.37 -18.24 -1.08
C LEU A 102 9.64 -18.90 -0.52
N GLU A 103 10.38 -18.21 0.35
CA GLU A 103 11.56 -18.78 1.02
C GLU A 103 11.17 -19.99 1.88
N GLN A 104 10.10 -19.88 2.67
CA GLN A 104 9.59 -20.99 3.49
C GLN A 104 9.19 -22.22 2.67
N GLN A 105 8.52 -22.03 1.52
CA GLN A 105 8.15 -23.14 0.65
C GLN A 105 9.37 -23.80 -0.02
N ALA A 106 10.39 -23.01 -0.39
CA ALA A 106 11.63 -23.53 -0.94
C ALA A 106 12.41 -24.38 0.09
N ASP A 107 12.49 -23.92 1.33
CA ASP A 107 13.17 -24.65 2.42
C ASP A 107 12.47 -25.98 2.75
N VAL A 108 11.14 -26.03 2.67
CA VAL A 108 10.35 -27.26 2.89
C VAL A 108 10.55 -28.28 1.77
N VAL A 109 10.77 -27.85 0.52
CA VAL A 109 11.01 -28.76 -0.62
C VAL A 109 12.45 -29.29 -0.64
N ALA A 110 13.38 -28.60 0.02
CA ALA A 110 14.79 -28.98 0.09
C ALA A 110 15.10 -30.06 1.14
N TYR A 111 14.13 -30.42 2.00
CA TYR A 111 14.21 -31.46 3.04
C TYR A 111 13.38 -32.69 2.67
#